data_AF-A0A842S1P3-F1
#
_entry.id   AF-A0A842S1P3-F1
#
_cell.length_a   1.000
_cell.length_b   1.000
_cell.length_c   1.000
_cell.angle_alpha   90.00
_cell.angle_beta   90.00
_cell.angle_gamma   90.00
#
_symmetry.space_group_name_H-M   'P 1'
#
loop_
_entity.id
_entity.type
_entity.pdbx_description
1 polymer ?
#
loop_
_entity_poly.entity_id
_entity_poly.type
_entity_poly.pdbx_seq_one_letter_code
_entity_poly.pdbx_strand_id
1 'polypeptide(L)'
;MVAWKPSNEEEEKIFSLFNQSRKIQCFINRLKSKSTKSSYRTELRKFFIYLNENPDSYILGRKEFRKLQNEQQYDYTDKLEEDIENYIDSLLGSEKPPAPKTLITIKSAIKRLLEKNRIDLGSSFWKELTRKLPKNKAVTEKETPTQKELKSILNQMKLPGKALFMVQMTSFSRLDEILKVKLEDIQLDYEFPRIKIPYTNSKNRTIALKRISPEAKEILLDYLKIRKDYLKNKLIKRGIKNKKELEFQIEHDDRLFPMSIQNANQIWTTATKKTGLYRKDGNRCTMGFHSLRRYAKMNFIKAYKGVDDKTGKYWANVFMNKGTEADKVYDDYTSKDFDKQYSYGVNGLIVFANTLNFDNRFEEMKDKLETANNRIQLQQTRLSSQELKINELTTLVERMVYDQINPFSGPQLNHKQEKIEEEYETKALNEHNKNIIKSFKKEIIFRKNLRTLINDYYENKSNDNIKKISKILYPKLSPSMKRNNDIELVQKELGSILTKYSNLNKETFQNKSIKHISDVFSNNNFDYNNDIELIDIDGKYLISEITEETTKFEEFLKSYDENWDEKKKEEYRNKMGKFIEGSMVSLTLKEEMIANKFKKILYPHM
;
A
#
# COMPACT_ATOMS: atom_id res chain seq x y z
N MET A 1 -10.76 34.18 -46.66
CA MET A 1 -12.17 34.40 -46.24
C MET A 1 -12.15 34.98 -44.85
N VAL A 2 -12.70 36.18 -44.65
CA VAL A 2 -12.96 36.70 -43.29
C VAL A 2 -14.03 35.80 -42.69
N ALA A 3 -13.75 35.18 -41.54
CA ALA A 3 -14.72 34.34 -40.86
C ALA A 3 -15.99 35.17 -40.60
N TRP A 4 -17.09 34.82 -41.28
CA TRP A 4 -18.38 35.46 -41.08
C TRP A 4 -18.74 35.38 -39.59
N LYS A 5 -19.01 36.54 -38.99
CA LYS A 5 -19.48 36.64 -37.61
C LYS A 5 -20.93 37.12 -37.68
N PRO A 6 -21.91 36.32 -37.23
CA PRO A 6 -23.28 36.78 -37.12
C PRO A 6 -23.35 38.03 -36.23
N SER A 7 -24.34 38.88 -36.50
CA SER A 7 -24.72 39.93 -35.56
C SER A 7 -25.23 39.31 -34.25
N ASN A 8 -25.15 40.04 -33.13
CA ASN A 8 -25.67 39.56 -31.84
C ASN A 8 -27.16 39.18 -31.94
N GLU A 9 -27.94 39.89 -32.76
CA GLU A 9 -29.36 39.63 -32.97
C GLU A 9 -29.60 38.29 -33.70
N GLU A 10 -28.80 37.99 -34.72
CA GLU A 10 -28.85 36.69 -35.41
C GLU A 10 -28.43 35.55 -34.47
N GLU A 11 -27.40 35.73 -33.66
CA GLU A 11 -26.99 34.73 -32.66
C GLU A 11 -28.11 34.45 -31.65
N GLU A 12 -28.80 35.49 -31.17
CA GLU A 12 -29.92 35.35 -30.24
C GLU A 12 -31.12 34.66 -30.89
N LYS A 13 -31.42 35.00 -32.15
CA LYS A 13 -32.47 34.35 -32.93
C LYS A 13 -32.19 32.85 -33.11
N ILE A 14 -31.00 32.48 -33.58
CA ILE A 14 -30.62 31.07 -33.74
C ILE A 14 -30.57 30.37 -32.38
N PHE A 15 -30.12 31.04 -31.32
CA PHE A 15 -30.14 30.48 -29.98
C PHE A 15 -31.56 30.18 -29.49
N SER A 16 -32.51 31.07 -29.75
CA SER A 16 -33.93 30.85 -29.43
C SER A 16 -34.47 29.63 -30.18
N LEU A 17 -34.25 29.55 -31.49
CA LEU A 17 -34.66 28.42 -32.32
C LEU A 17 -34.01 27.10 -31.87
N PHE A 18 -32.74 27.12 -31.51
CA PHE A 18 -32.03 25.96 -30.98
C PHE A 18 -32.63 25.45 -29.67
N ASN A 19 -33.05 26.35 -28.78
CA ASN A 19 -33.72 25.96 -27.54
C ASN A 19 -35.13 25.39 -27.78
N GLN A 20 -35.82 25.89 -28.80
CA GLN A 20 -37.16 25.42 -29.19
C GLN A 20 -37.14 24.13 -30.03
N SER A 21 -36.02 23.82 -30.69
CA SER A 21 -35.91 22.66 -31.58
C SER A 21 -36.24 21.34 -30.89
N ARG A 22 -37.29 20.67 -31.37
CA ARG A 22 -37.73 19.39 -30.82
C ARG A 22 -36.69 18.31 -31.06
N LYS A 23 -36.05 18.29 -32.23
CA LYS A 23 -35.03 17.30 -32.60
C LYS A 23 -33.81 17.40 -31.67
N ILE A 24 -33.32 18.62 -31.41
CA ILE A 24 -32.20 18.88 -30.50
C ILE A 24 -32.55 18.50 -29.06
N GLN A 25 -33.69 18.96 -28.52
CA GLN A 25 -34.04 18.65 -27.13
C GLN A 25 -34.27 17.15 -26.93
N CYS A 26 -34.91 16.46 -27.88
CA CYS A 26 -35.04 14.99 -27.84
C CYS A 26 -33.69 14.28 -27.84
N PHE A 27 -32.71 14.75 -28.63
CA PHE A 27 -31.36 14.19 -28.64
C PHE A 27 -30.63 14.44 -27.31
N ILE A 28 -30.57 15.69 -26.86
CA ILE A 28 -29.87 16.06 -25.62
C ILE A 28 -30.49 15.35 -24.41
N ASN A 29 -31.82 15.26 -24.31
CA ASN A 29 -32.47 14.65 -23.16
C ASN A 29 -32.19 13.14 -23.03
N ARG A 30 -31.92 12.44 -24.14
CA ARG A 30 -31.55 11.02 -24.17
C ARG A 30 -30.12 10.72 -23.73
N LEU A 31 -29.23 11.72 -23.70
CA LEU A 31 -27.86 11.52 -23.23
C LEU A 31 -27.87 11.20 -21.72
N LYS A 32 -27.08 10.24 -21.27
CA LYS A 32 -27.12 9.78 -19.87
C LYS A 32 -26.57 10.80 -18.87
N SER A 33 -25.45 11.47 -19.19
CA SER A 33 -24.73 12.31 -18.23
C SER A 33 -25.04 13.81 -18.41
N LYS A 34 -25.29 14.54 -17.31
CA LYS A 34 -25.50 16.00 -17.33
C LYS A 34 -24.33 16.76 -17.95
N SER A 35 -23.10 16.30 -17.70
CA SER A 35 -21.90 16.90 -18.28
C SER A 35 -21.86 16.72 -19.80
N THR A 36 -22.19 15.52 -20.31
CA THR A 36 -22.26 15.26 -21.76
C THR A 36 -23.38 16.06 -22.41
N LYS A 37 -24.55 16.17 -21.75
CA LYS A 37 -25.66 17.04 -22.19
C LYS A 37 -25.18 18.47 -22.38
N SER A 38 -24.54 19.03 -21.35
CA SER A 38 -24.04 20.40 -21.38
C SER A 38 -23.00 20.59 -22.49
N SER A 39 -21.99 19.71 -22.57
CA SER A 39 -20.96 19.80 -23.62
C SER A 39 -21.54 19.70 -25.02
N TYR A 40 -22.39 18.70 -25.31
CA TYR A 40 -22.99 18.54 -26.64
C TYR A 40 -23.92 19.69 -26.98
N ARG A 41 -24.70 20.19 -26.00
CA ARG A 41 -25.55 21.35 -26.19
C ARG A 41 -24.74 22.58 -26.60
N THR A 42 -23.64 22.86 -25.90
CA THR A 42 -22.76 23.99 -26.23
C THR A 42 -22.14 23.86 -27.61
N GLU A 43 -21.61 22.69 -27.96
CA GLU A 43 -20.94 22.51 -29.26
C GLU A 43 -21.93 22.51 -30.44
N LEU A 44 -23.12 21.90 -30.27
CA LEU A 44 -24.16 21.95 -31.30
C LEU A 44 -24.72 23.36 -31.47
N ARG A 45 -24.90 24.12 -30.38
CA ARG A 45 -25.33 25.52 -30.46
C ARG A 45 -24.38 26.32 -31.36
N LYS A 46 -23.07 26.19 -31.15
CA LYS A 46 -22.06 26.90 -31.96
C LYS A 46 -22.11 26.48 -33.43
N PHE A 47 -22.33 25.19 -33.71
CA PHE A 47 -22.46 24.69 -35.08
C PHE A 47 -23.65 25.33 -35.80
N PHE A 48 -24.82 25.37 -35.17
CA PHE A 48 -26.00 26.00 -35.80
C PHE A 48 -25.90 27.52 -35.91
N ILE A 49 -25.23 28.19 -34.96
CA ILE A 49 -24.91 29.62 -35.09
C ILE A 49 -24.00 29.86 -36.30
N TYR A 50 -22.98 29.03 -36.49
CA TYR A 50 -22.10 29.13 -37.65
C TYR A 50 -22.84 28.96 -38.97
N LEU A 51 -23.77 28.00 -39.05
CA LEU A 51 -24.59 27.77 -40.25
C LEU A 51 -25.63 28.87 -40.48
N ASN A 52 -25.98 29.65 -39.45
CA ASN A 52 -27.12 30.57 -39.44
C ASN A 52 -28.45 29.89 -39.83
N GLU A 53 -28.60 28.62 -39.50
CA GLU A 53 -29.73 27.79 -39.93
C GLU A 53 -30.59 27.32 -38.76
N ASN A 54 -31.90 27.21 -38.98
CA ASN A 54 -32.81 26.67 -37.98
C ASN A 54 -32.58 25.16 -37.84
N PRO A 55 -32.27 24.63 -36.63
CA PRO A 55 -31.94 23.22 -36.46
C PRO A 55 -33.05 22.24 -36.87
N ASP A 56 -34.33 22.62 -36.73
CA ASP A 56 -35.45 21.74 -37.07
C ASP A 56 -35.72 21.67 -38.58
N SER A 57 -35.42 22.74 -39.34
CA SER A 57 -35.47 22.73 -40.81
C SER A 57 -34.22 22.12 -41.41
N TYR A 58 -33.05 22.39 -40.82
CA TYR A 58 -31.77 21.89 -41.30
C TYR A 58 -31.66 20.38 -41.15
N ILE A 59 -31.97 19.83 -39.97
CA ILE A 59 -31.88 18.39 -39.75
C ILE A 59 -33.17 17.73 -40.20
N LEU A 60 -33.19 17.08 -41.35
CA LEU A 60 -34.35 16.28 -41.75
C LEU A 60 -34.61 15.14 -40.75
N GLY A 61 -35.87 15.02 -40.31
CA GLY A 61 -36.31 13.90 -39.51
C GLY A 61 -36.36 12.62 -40.34
N ARG A 62 -36.35 11.46 -39.67
CA ARG A 62 -36.36 10.13 -40.34
C ARG A 62 -37.39 10.00 -41.46
N LYS A 63 -38.61 10.53 -41.27
CA LYS A 63 -39.69 10.46 -42.27
C LYS A 63 -39.45 11.40 -43.44
N GLU A 64 -38.88 12.58 -43.19
CA GLU A 64 -38.58 13.59 -44.21
C GLU A 64 -37.44 13.10 -45.10
N PHE A 65 -36.34 12.65 -44.50
CA PHE A 65 -35.18 12.15 -45.23
C PHE A 65 -35.53 10.94 -46.11
N ARG A 66 -36.34 9.99 -45.61
CA ARG A 66 -36.76 8.81 -46.38
C ARG A 66 -37.73 9.10 -47.54
N LYS A 67 -38.36 10.27 -47.54
CA LYS A 67 -39.27 10.68 -48.61
C LYS A 67 -38.52 11.32 -49.79
N LEU A 68 -37.27 11.73 -49.58
CA LEU A 68 -36.43 12.23 -50.65
C LEU A 68 -36.13 11.11 -51.64
N GLN A 69 -36.12 11.45 -52.93
CA GLN A 69 -35.59 10.58 -53.98
C GLN A 69 -34.09 10.35 -53.76
N ASN A 70 -33.51 9.31 -54.35
CA ASN A 70 -32.09 8.97 -54.15
C ASN A 70 -31.17 10.16 -54.47
N GLU A 71 -31.36 10.84 -55.59
CA GLU A 71 -30.59 12.03 -55.98
C GLU A 71 -30.68 13.14 -54.93
N GLN A 72 -31.89 13.44 -54.45
CA GLN A 72 -32.11 14.44 -53.40
C GLN A 72 -31.50 14.03 -52.04
N GLN A 73 -31.41 12.73 -51.76
CA GLN A 73 -30.71 12.24 -50.57
C GLN A 73 -29.22 12.48 -50.70
N TYR A 74 -28.63 12.21 -51.87
CA TYR A 74 -27.22 12.47 -52.16
C TYR A 74 -26.90 13.96 -52.05
N ASP A 75 -27.66 14.83 -52.74
CA ASP A 75 -27.47 16.28 -52.67
C ASP A 75 -27.54 16.81 -51.24
N TYR A 76 -28.50 16.30 -50.45
CA TYR A 76 -28.63 16.67 -49.05
C TYR A 76 -27.46 16.16 -48.20
N THR A 77 -27.01 14.93 -48.40
CA THR A 77 -25.85 14.40 -47.64
C THR A 77 -24.56 15.11 -48.02
N ASP A 78 -24.36 15.43 -49.29
CA ASP A 78 -23.18 16.14 -49.80
C ASP A 78 -23.14 17.55 -49.20
N LYS A 79 -24.27 18.25 -49.16
CA LYS A 79 -24.39 19.53 -48.45
C LYS A 79 -24.05 19.41 -46.96
N LEU A 80 -24.54 18.37 -46.27
CA LEU A 80 -24.22 18.15 -44.86
C LEU A 80 -22.72 17.89 -44.65
N GLU A 81 -22.10 17.11 -45.53
CA GLU A 81 -20.66 16.85 -45.49
C GLU A 81 -19.90 18.16 -45.64
N GLU A 82 -20.18 18.93 -46.69
CA GLU A 82 -19.58 20.24 -46.97
C GLU A 82 -19.73 21.20 -45.77
N ASP A 83 -20.93 21.34 -45.22
CA ASP A 83 -21.21 22.21 -44.06
C ASP A 83 -20.38 21.82 -42.82
N ILE A 84 -20.20 20.51 -42.58
CA ILE A 84 -19.41 20.00 -41.46
C ILE A 84 -17.92 20.24 -41.69
N GLU A 85 -17.42 20.01 -42.90
CA GLU A 85 -16.03 20.27 -43.25
C GLU A 85 -15.70 21.75 -43.14
N ASN A 86 -16.52 22.62 -43.75
CA ASN A 86 -16.38 24.07 -43.69
C ASN A 86 -16.41 24.58 -42.24
N TYR A 87 -17.30 24.04 -41.41
CA TYR A 87 -17.31 24.39 -39.99
C TYR A 87 -16.03 23.97 -39.27
N ILE A 88 -15.55 22.74 -39.48
CA ILE A 88 -14.31 22.27 -38.84
C ILE A 88 -13.10 23.06 -39.33
N ASP A 89 -13.03 23.37 -40.62
CA ASP A 89 -11.96 24.18 -41.21
C ASP A 89 -12.00 25.62 -40.69
N SER A 90 -13.19 26.20 -40.49
CA SER A 90 -13.33 27.51 -39.86
C SER A 90 -12.78 27.54 -38.43
N LEU A 91 -12.98 26.45 -37.66
CA LEU A 91 -12.45 26.33 -36.30
C LEU A 91 -10.93 26.14 -36.30
N LEU A 92 -10.40 25.38 -37.25
CA LEU A 92 -8.96 25.16 -37.42
C LEU A 92 -8.23 26.42 -37.90
N GLY A 93 -8.84 27.20 -38.78
CA GLY A 93 -8.30 28.46 -39.31
C GLY A 93 -8.48 29.67 -38.39
N SER A 94 -9.19 29.53 -37.26
CA SER A 94 -9.35 30.61 -36.29
C SER A 94 -8.02 30.96 -35.61
N GLU A 95 -7.83 32.22 -35.20
CA GLU A 95 -6.60 32.69 -34.53
C GLU A 95 -6.24 31.87 -33.28
N LYS A 96 -7.26 31.34 -32.59
CA LYS A 96 -7.13 30.51 -31.39
C LYS A 96 -7.94 29.24 -31.57
N PRO A 97 -7.41 28.25 -32.33
CA PRO A 97 -8.16 27.06 -32.65
C PRO A 97 -8.51 26.29 -31.37
N PRO A 98 -9.71 25.67 -31.30
CA PRO A 98 -10.09 24.85 -30.16
C PRO A 98 -9.09 23.72 -29.93
N ALA A 99 -8.91 23.32 -28.67
CA ALA A 99 -8.06 22.17 -28.36
C ALA A 99 -8.51 20.91 -29.14
N PRO A 100 -7.60 20.01 -29.56
CA PRO A 100 -7.92 18.84 -30.37
C PRO A 100 -9.07 17.98 -29.81
N LYS A 101 -9.08 17.80 -28.48
CA LYS A 101 -10.15 17.06 -27.80
C LYS A 101 -11.52 17.73 -27.92
N THR A 102 -11.57 19.06 -27.98
CA THR A 102 -12.80 19.83 -28.21
C THR A 102 -13.31 19.56 -29.62
N LEU A 103 -12.45 19.63 -30.64
CA LEU A 103 -12.82 19.30 -32.04
C LEU A 103 -13.38 17.88 -32.17
N ILE A 104 -12.75 16.90 -31.53
CA ILE A 104 -13.26 15.52 -31.49
C ILE A 104 -14.64 15.46 -30.82
N THR A 105 -14.86 16.26 -29.78
CA THR A 105 -16.15 16.34 -29.07
C THR A 105 -17.23 16.97 -29.95
N ILE A 106 -16.90 18.05 -30.67
CA ILE A 106 -17.77 18.72 -31.65
C ILE A 106 -18.20 17.70 -32.71
N LYS A 107 -17.24 17.07 -33.39
CA LYS A 107 -17.50 16.00 -34.37
C LYS A 107 -18.40 14.90 -33.80
N SER A 108 -18.10 14.43 -32.59
CA SER A 108 -18.89 13.38 -31.93
C SER A 108 -20.32 13.83 -31.61
N ALA A 109 -20.53 15.11 -31.28
CA ALA A 109 -21.85 15.66 -31.01
C ALA A 109 -22.69 15.74 -32.29
N ILE A 110 -22.11 16.25 -33.39
CA ILE A 110 -22.76 16.35 -34.71
C ILE A 110 -23.08 14.96 -35.24
N LYS A 111 -22.09 14.05 -35.30
CA LYS A 111 -22.28 12.67 -35.75
C LYS A 111 -23.43 11.98 -35.03
N ARG A 112 -23.44 12.03 -33.70
CA ARG A 112 -24.47 11.36 -32.89
C ARG A 112 -25.85 11.99 -33.03
N LEU A 113 -25.91 13.29 -33.33
CA LEU A 113 -27.17 13.97 -33.62
C LEU A 113 -27.75 13.48 -34.96
N LEU A 114 -26.92 13.40 -36.01
CA LEU A 114 -27.32 12.89 -37.33
C LEU A 114 -27.72 11.41 -37.28
N GLU A 115 -26.89 10.56 -36.68
CA GLU A 115 -27.20 9.13 -36.47
C GLU A 115 -28.53 8.95 -35.73
N LYS A 116 -28.81 9.82 -34.75
CA LYS A 116 -30.05 9.74 -33.99
C LYS A 116 -31.29 10.04 -34.85
N ASN A 117 -31.13 10.91 -35.85
CA ASN A 117 -32.14 11.23 -36.85
C ASN A 117 -32.11 10.27 -38.05
N ARG A 118 -31.27 9.22 -38.00
CA ARG A 118 -31.08 8.19 -39.04
C ARG A 118 -30.48 8.73 -40.34
N ILE A 119 -29.66 9.78 -40.23
CA ILE A 119 -28.82 10.27 -41.32
C ILE A 119 -27.43 9.68 -41.08
N ASP A 120 -26.92 8.91 -42.04
CA ASP A 120 -25.58 8.32 -42.00
C ASP A 120 -24.77 8.84 -43.19
N LEU A 121 -23.67 9.53 -42.89
CA LEU A 121 -22.73 10.06 -43.89
C LEU A 121 -21.63 9.04 -44.26
N GLY A 122 -21.75 7.80 -43.79
CA GLY A 122 -20.81 6.74 -44.10
C GLY A 122 -19.51 6.79 -43.29
N SER A 123 -18.87 5.63 -43.14
CA SER A 123 -17.66 5.52 -42.31
C SER A 123 -16.42 6.16 -42.94
N SER A 124 -16.40 6.30 -44.28
CA SER A 124 -15.32 6.94 -45.06
C SER A 124 -15.20 8.42 -44.70
N PHE A 125 -16.28 9.18 -44.82
CA PHE A 125 -16.34 10.61 -44.47
C PHE A 125 -15.82 10.86 -43.05
N TRP A 126 -16.38 10.15 -42.05
CA TRP A 126 -15.94 10.34 -40.66
C TRP A 126 -14.47 9.97 -40.43
N LYS A 127 -13.93 8.98 -41.16
CA LYS A 127 -12.50 8.62 -41.09
C LYS A 127 -11.64 9.72 -41.69
N GLU A 128 -12.01 10.25 -42.85
CA GLU A 128 -11.33 11.36 -43.51
C GLU A 128 -11.33 12.61 -42.65
N LEU A 129 -12.50 13.04 -42.16
CA LEU A 129 -12.61 14.16 -41.24
C LEU A 129 -11.75 13.94 -39.98
N THR A 130 -11.67 12.71 -39.48
CA THR A 130 -10.78 12.39 -38.34
C THR A 130 -9.29 12.55 -38.68
N ARG A 131 -8.88 12.26 -39.91
CA ARG A 131 -7.49 12.46 -40.35
C ARG A 131 -7.14 13.94 -40.49
N LYS A 132 -8.11 14.79 -40.89
CA LYS A 132 -7.96 16.26 -40.92
C LYS A 132 -7.79 16.85 -39.52
N LEU A 133 -8.42 16.27 -38.49
CA LEU A 133 -8.30 16.75 -37.11
C LEU A 133 -6.89 16.54 -36.52
N PRO A 134 -6.38 17.50 -35.73
CA PRO A 134 -5.12 17.31 -35.03
C PRO A 134 -5.19 16.11 -34.08
N LYS A 135 -4.11 15.33 -34.02
CA LYS A 135 -4.01 14.18 -33.12
C LYS A 135 -4.35 14.60 -31.68
N ASN A 136 -5.09 13.76 -30.97
CA ASN A 136 -5.48 14.00 -29.58
C ASN A 136 -4.25 13.99 -28.65
N LYS A 137 -3.55 15.11 -28.59
CA LYS A 137 -2.41 15.34 -27.71
C LYS A 137 -2.84 16.19 -26.51
N ALA A 138 -2.21 15.95 -25.37
CA ALA A 138 -2.38 16.82 -24.21
C ALA A 138 -1.74 18.17 -24.54
N VAL A 139 -2.57 19.18 -24.79
CA VAL A 139 -2.10 20.56 -25.04
C VAL A 139 -1.60 21.20 -23.74
N THR A 140 -2.23 20.86 -22.62
CA THR A 140 -1.94 21.49 -21.34
C THR A 140 -0.84 20.75 -20.60
N GLU A 141 0.21 21.47 -20.19
CA GLU A 141 1.23 20.93 -19.31
C GLU A 141 0.61 20.59 -17.94
N LYS A 142 0.79 19.34 -17.51
CA LYS A 142 0.28 18.88 -16.23
C LYS A 142 1.43 18.60 -15.30
N GLU A 143 1.38 19.19 -14.13
CA GLU A 143 2.38 19.01 -13.08
C GLU A 143 1.89 18.04 -12.02
N THR A 144 2.82 17.29 -11.42
CA THR A 144 2.57 16.43 -10.27
C THR A 144 3.44 16.95 -9.17
N PRO A 145 2.88 17.26 -7.98
CA PRO A 145 3.71 17.74 -6.88
C PRO A 145 4.73 16.67 -6.50
N THR A 146 5.92 17.08 -6.09
CA THR A 146 6.83 16.25 -5.30
C THR A 146 6.25 16.01 -3.90
N GLN A 147 6.81 15.06 -3.14
CA GLN A 147 6.36 14.82 -1.76
C GLN A 147 6.52 16.09 -0.88
N LYS A 148 7.63 16.82 -1.04
CA LYS A 148 7.89 18.08 -0.32
C LYS A 148 6.88 19.17 -0.68
N GLU A 149 6.59 19.35 -1.97
CA GLU A 149 5.58 20.29 -2.44
C GLU A 149 4.19 19.91 -1.94
N LEU A 150 3.83 18.63 -2.01
CA LEU A 150 2.54 18.14 -1.52
C LEU A 150 2.39 18.37 -0.01
N LYS A 151 3.43 18.06 0.79
CA LYS A 151 3.46 18.35 2.23
C LYS A 151 3.24 19.84 2.50
N SER A 152 3.91 20.71 1.74
CA SER A 152 3.74 22.16 1.82
C SER A 152 2.29 22.58 1.51
N ILE A 153 1.72 22.08 0.41
CA ILE A 153 0.33 22.38 -0.01
C ILE A 153 -0.66 21.97 1.09
N LEU A 154 -0.54 20.74 1.60
CA LEU A 154 -1.47 20.24 2.61
C LEU A 154 -1.31 20.97 3.96
N ASN A 155 -0.10 21.44 4.30
CA ASN A 155 0.12 22.26 5.50
C ASN A 155 -0.56 23.64 5.45
N GLN A 156 -0.84 24.18 4.25
CA GLN A 156 -1.60 25.42 4.08
C GLN A 156 -3.13 25.24 4.22
N MET A 157 -3.60 23.99 4.32
CA MET A 157 -5.03 23.67 4.43
C MET A 157 -5.48 23.54 5.88
N LYS A 158 -6.72 23.98 6.13
CA LYS A 158 -7.44 23.62 7.36
C LYS A 158 -7.73 22.12 7.39
N LEU A 159 -7.92 21.58 8.59
CA LEU A 159 -8.13 20.14 8.83
C LEU A 159 -9.17 19.49 7.88
N PRO A 160 -10.36 20.06 7.60
CA PRO A 160 -11.32 19.45 6.67
C PRO A 160 -10.78 19.27 5.23
N GLY A 161 -10.03 20.26 4.74
CA GLY A 161 -9.40 20.20 3.42
C GLY A 161 -8.26 19.18 3.39
N LYS A 162 -7.42 19.20 4.44
CA LYS A 162 -6.31 18.25 4.60
C LYS A 162 -6.83 16.81 4.61
N ALA A 163 -7.85 16.51 5.40
CA ALA A 163 -8.49 15.19 5.46
C ALA A 163 -9.05 14.75 4.10
N LEU A 164 -9.82 15.62 3.43
CA LEU A 164 -10.41 15.34 2.11
C LEU A 164 -9.35 14.93 1.08
N PHE A 165 -8.28 15.73 0.96
CA PHE A 165 -7.25 15.50 -0.06
C PHE A 165 -6.32 14.34 0.29
N MET A 166 -6.05 14.08 1.57
CA MET A 166 -5.33 12.88 2.01
C MET A 166 -6.10 11.60 1.69
N VAL A 167 -7.41 11.57 2.00
CA VAL A 167 -8.29 10.45 1.65
C VAL A 167 -8.37 10.27 0.13
N GLN A 168 -8.58 11.35 -0.64
CA GLN A 168 -8.65 11.29 -2.10
C GLN A 168 -7.37 10.70 -2.71
N MET A 169 -6.21 11.18 -2.26
CA MET A 169 -4.91 10.75 -2.78
C MET A 169 -4.66 9.27 -2.48
N THR A 170 -4.74 8.90 -1.20
CA THR A 170 -4.35 7.56 -0.75
C THR A 170 -5.30 6.46 -1.26
N SER A 171 -6.58 6.79 -1.42
CA SER A 171 -7.58 5.89 -2.01
C SER A 171 -7.57 5.80 -3.53
N PHE A 172 -6.73 6.58 -4.22
CA PHE A 172 -6.73 6.70 -5.68
C PHE A 172 -8.07 7.14 -6.28
N SER A 173 -8.99 7.67 -5.46
CA SER A 173 -10.36 7.94 -5.87
C SER A 173 -10.47 9.25 -6.65
N ARG A 174 -11.53 9.40 -7.45
CA ARG A 174 -11.85 10.71 -8.01
C ARG A 174 -12.46 11.58 -6.92
N LEU A 175 -12.22 12.88 -6.97
CA LEU A 175 -12.74 13.81 -5.96
C LEU A 175 -14.28 13.79 -5.90
N ASP A 176 -14.95 13.68 -7.04
CA ASP A 176 -16.41 13.59 -7.11
C ASP A 176 -16.98 12.27 -6.57
N GLU A 177 -16.19 11.21 -6.53
CA GLU A 177 -16.55 9.94 -5.87
C GLU A 177 -16.44 10.12 -4.34
N ILE A 178 -15.33 10.68 -3.85
CA ILE A 178 -15.09 10.91 -2.41
C ILE A 178 -16.11 11.88 -1.79
N LEU A 179 -16.50 12.93 -2.50
CA LEU A 179 -17.50 13.89 -2.01
C LEU A 179 -18.91 13.30 -1.86
N LYS A 180 -19.15 12.08 -2.37
CA LYS A 180 -20.42 11.36 -2.25
C LYS A 180 -20.35 10.16 -1.30
N VAL A 181 -19.18 9.83 -0.76
CA VAL A 181 -19.00 8.79 0.25
C VAL A 181 -19.75 9.22 1.51
N LYS A 182 -20.44 8.28 2.15
CA LYS A 182 -21.16 8.49 3.40
C LYS A 182 -20.35 8.01 4.61
N LEU A 183 -20.80 8.37 5.81
CA LEU A 183 -20.21 7.87 7.05
C LEU A 183 -20.34 6.35 7.20
N GLU A 184 -21.42 5.75 6.71
CA GLU A 184 -21.62 4.28 6.72
C GLU A 184 -20.70 3.52 5.75
N ASP A 185 -20.14 4.21 4.75
CA ASP A 185 -19.29 3.61 3.72
C ASP A 185 -17.83 3.41 4.18
N ILE A 186 -17.46 3.86 5.38
CA ILE A 186 -16.09 3.80 5.89
C ILE A 186 -15.94 2.76 6.99
N GLN A 187 -14.83 2.03 6.98
CA GLN A 187 -14.47 1.08 8.02
C GLN A 187 -13.05 1.40 8.51
N LEU A 188 -12.95 1.99 9.70
CA LEU A 188 -11.71 2.54 10.24
C LEU A 188 -10.89 1.52 11.05
N ASP A 189 -11.46 0.38 11.40
CA ASP A 189 -10.84 -0.58 12.32
C ASP A 189 -9.72 -1.41 11.68
N TYR A 190 -9.61 -1.40 10.36
CA TYR A 190 -8.55 -2.10 9.62
C TYR A 190 -7.21 -1.33 9.66
N GLU A 191 -6.10 -2.06 9.50
CA GLU A 191 -4.76 -1.49 9.32
C GLU A 191 -4.73 -0.50 8.15
N PHE A 192 -5.33 -0.89 7.03
CA PHE A 192 -5.64 0.00 5.90
C PHE A 192 -7.15 0.23 5.87
N PRO A 193 -7.65 1.35 6.43
CA PRO A 193 -9.08 1.60 6.48
C PRO A 193 -9.73 1.54 5.11
N ARG A 194 -10.96 1.03 5.09
CA ARG A 194 -11.68 0.75 3.86
C ARG A 194 -12.69 1.84 3.58
N ILE A 195 -12.81 2.20 2.32
CA ILE A 195 -13.86 3.09 1.81
C ILE A 195 -14.59 2.36 0.70
N LYS A 196 -15.88 2.13 0.89
CA LYS A 196 -16.76 1.61 -0.14
C LYS A 196 -17.25 2.78 -1.00
N ILE A 197 -17.03 2.70 -2.31
CA ILE A 197 -17.65 3.63 -3.26
C ILE A 197 -18.84 2.90 -3.88
N PRO A 198 -20.10 3.32 -3.57
CA PRO A 198 -21.29 2.68 -4.11
C PRO A 198 -21.33 2.71 -5.64
N TYR A 199 -22.01 1.71 -6.22
CA TYR A 199 -22.26 1.61 -7.67
C TYR A 199 -22.81 2.90 -8.27
N THR A 200 -23.75 3.54 -7.58
CA THR A 200 -24.43 4.78 -7.99
C THR A 200 -23.50 5.98 -8.06
N ASN A 201 -22.43 5.98 -7.26
CA ASN A 201 -21.46 7.06 -7.16
C ASN A 201 -20.25 6.85 -8.09
N SER A 202 -19.96 5.60 -8.44
CA SER A 202 -18.87 5.22 -9.34
C SER A 202 -19.15 5.63 -10.78
N LYS A 203 -18.19 6.29 -11.43
CA LYS A 203 -18.30 6.68 -12.84
C LYS A 203 -18.50 5.47 -13.77
N ASN A 204 -17.90 4.34 -13.43
CA ASN A 204 -17.96 3.12 -14.22
C ASN A 204 -19.13 2.23 -13.82
N ARG A 205 -19.98 2.67 -12.88
CA ARG A 205 -21.07 1.85 -12.34
C ARG A 205 -20.54 0.51 -11.82
N THR A 206 -19.49 0.57 -11.02
CA THR A 206 -18.94 -0.58 -10.32
C THR A 206 -18.73 -0.22 -8.86
N ILE A 207 -19.07 -1.13 -7.96
CA ILE A 207 -18.70 -0.99 -6.55
C ILE A 207 -17.17 -1.03 -6.50
N ALA A 208 -16.57 -0.09 -5.78
CA ALA A 208 -15.12 -0.07 -5.61
C ALA A 208 -14.77 -0.02 -4.13
N LEU A 209 -14.06 -1.04 -3.65
CA LEU A 209 -13.47 -1.05 -2.32
C LEU A 209 -12.09 -0.40 -2.40
N LYS A 210 -11.89 0.66 -1.63
CA LYS A 210 -10.65 1.43 -1.57
C LYS A 210 -9.99 1.30 -0.21
N ARG A 211 -8.68 1.55 -0.17
CA ARG A 211 -7.88 1.61 1.06
C ARG A 211 -7.37 3.03 1.23
N ILE A 212 -7.19 3.48 2.45
CA ILE A 212 -6.44 4.70 2.76
C ILE A 212 -5.22 4.36 3.61
N SER A 213 -4.20 5.22 3.59
CA SER A 213 -3.01 5.00 4.41
C SER A 213 -3.34 5.18 5.90
N PRO A 214 -2.55 4.60 6.81
CA PRO A 214 -2.68 4.86 8.25
C PRO A 214 -2.55 6.36 8.57
N GLU A 215 -1.69 7.09 7.87
CA GLU A 215 -1.58 8.54 8.03
C GLU A 215 -2.88 9.29 7.68
N ALA A 216 -3.56 8.88 6.60
CA ALA A 216 -4.85 9.47 6.24
C ALA A 216 -5.94 9.10 7.25
N LYS A 217 -5.86 7.93 7.90
CA LYS A 217 -6.77 7.51 8.98
C LYS A 217 -6.71 8.50 10.16
N GLU A 218 -5.52 8.83 10.64
CA GLU A 218 -5.35 9.73 11.79
C GLU A 218 -5.93 11.11 11.51
N ILE A 219 -5.59 11.69 10.35
CA ILE A 219 -6.12 12.99 9.92
C ILE A 219 -7.65 12.94 9.76
N LEU A 220 -8.19 11.81 9.28
CA LEU A 220 -9.63 11.60 9.14
C LEU A 220 -10.33 11.52 10.50
N LEU A 221 -9.76 10.80 11.47
CA LEU A 221 -10.28 10.71 12.83
C LEU A 221 -10.34 12.09 13.49
N ASP A 222 -9.29 12.90 13.37
CA ASP A 222 -9.28 14.27 13.87
C ASP A 222 -10.34 15.15 13.20
N TYR A 223 -10.53 14.99 11.88
CA TYR A 223 -11.60 15.68 11.17
C TYR A 223 -12.99 15.26 11.67
N LEU A 224 -13.22 13.96 11.91
CA LEU A 224 -14.50 13.45 12.37
C LEU A 224 -14.92 14.06 13.72
N LYS A 225 -13.97 14.35 14.62
CA LYS A 225 -14.22 15.05 15.90
C LYS A 225 -14.85 16.43 15.69
N ILE A 226 -14.43 17.17 14.64
CA ILE A 226 -14.89 18.53 14.36
C ILE A 226 -15.92 18.62 13.21
N ARG A 227 -16.33 17.49 12.62
CA ARG A 227 -17.17 17.46 11.41
C ARG A 227 -18.51 18.16 11.62
N LYS A 228 -19.16 17.95 12.77
CA LYS A 228 -20.45 18.58 13.11
C LYS A 228 -20.32 20.11 13.17
N ASP A 229 -19.26 20.63 13.80
CA ASP A 229 -19.01 22.07 13.87
C ASP A 229 -18.68 22.67 12.50
N TYR A 230 -17.94 21.93 11.66
CA TYR A 230 -17.69 22.34 10.28
C TYR A 230 -19.00 22.50 9.50
N LEU A 231 -19.91 21.52 9.60
CA LEU A 231 -21.23 21.57 8.97
C LEU A 231 -22.04 22.76 9.47
N LYS A 232 -22.14 22.91 10.80
CA LYS A 232 -22.84 24.01 11.45
C LYS A 232 -22.39 25.37 10.92
N ASN A 233 -21.08 25.61 10.93
CA ASN A 233 -20.48 26.85 10.44
C ASN A 233 -20.74 27.09 8.95
N LYS A 234 -20.73 26.03 8.14
CA LYS A 234 -21.03 26.12 6.71
C LYS A 234 -22.49 26.49 6.45
N LEU A 235 -23.42 25.90 7.18
CA LEU A 235 -24.86 26.16 7.02
C LEU A 235 -25.24 27.58 7.48
N ILE A 236 -24.66 28.06 8.58
CA ILE A 236 -24.81 29.45 9.04
C ILE A 236 -24.33 30.42 7.95
N LYS A 237 -23.18 30.16 7.32
CA LYS A 237 -22.67 30.98 6.21
C LYS A 237 -23.54 30.95 4.95
N ARG A 238 -24.42 29.96 4.81
CA ARG A 238 -25.43 29.89 3.74
C ARG A 238 -26.72 30.62 4.10
N GLY A 239 -26.82 31.21 5.29
CA GLY A 239 -27.98 31.97 5.75
C GLY A 239 -28.95 31.19 6.63
N ILE A 240 -28.69 29.92 6.93
CA ILE A 240 -29.53 29.13 7.83
C ILE A 240 -29.23 29.55 9.28
N LYS A 241 -30.10 30.38 9.84
CA LYS A 241 -29.99 30.90 11.22
C LYS A 241 -30.90 30.18 12.21
N ASN A 242 -31.95 29.51 11.72
CA ASN A 242 -32.88 28.78 12.57
C ASN A 242 -32.18 27.55 13.18
N LYS A 243 -32.17 27.46 14.52
CA LYS A 243 -31.49 26.37 15.24
C LYS A 243 -32.05 24.99 14.91
N LYS A 244 -33.37 24.84 14.82
CA LYS A 244 -34.02 23.55 14.52
C LYS A 244 -33.71 23.10 13.09
N GLU A 245 -33.76 24.02 12.13
CA GLU A 245 -33.42 23.72 10.73
C GLU A 245 -31.93 23.34 10.58
N LEU A 246 -31.06 24.02 11.33
CA LEU A 246 -29.62 23.75 11.36
C LEU A 246 -29.31 22.36 11.91
N GLU A 247 -29.89 22.00 13.05
CA GLU A 247 -29.76 20.67 13.67
C GLU A 247 -30.28 19.58 12.73
N PHE A 248 -31.47 19.78 12.15
CA PHE A 248 -32.05 18.88 11.17
C PHE A 248 -31.10 18.64 9.99
N GLN A 249 -30.56 19.69 9.36
CA GLN A 249 -29.65 19.53 8.22
C GLN A 249 -28.30 18.89 8.60
N ILE A 250 -27.80 19.10 9.82
CA ILE A 250 -26.57 18.47 10.31
C ILE A 250 -26.77 16.95 10.49
N GLU A 251 -27.91 16.56 11.06
CA GLU A 251 -28.25 15.16 11.31
C GLU A 251 -28.53 14.39 10.02
N HIS A 252 -29.12 15.04 9.02
CA HIS A 252 -29.51 14.40 7.76
C HIS A 252 -28.42 14.45 6.66
N ASP A 253 -27.31 15.18 6.88
CA ASP A 253 -26.16 15.14 5.96
C ASP A 253 -25.22 14.00 6.36
N ASP A 254 -25.41 12.84 5.74
CA ASP A 254 -24.64 11.60 5.99
C ASP A 254 -23.29 11.54 5.26
N ARG A 255 -22.95 12.53 4.44
CA ARG A 255 -21.74 12.52 3.62
C ARG A 255 -20.49 12.66 4.47
N LEU A 256 -19.46 11.86 4.22
CA LEU A 256 -18.19 11.97 4.91
C LEU A 256 -17.61 13.39 4.82
N PHE A 257 -17.57 13.94 3.60
CA PHE A 257 -17.16 15.32 3.32
C PHE A 257 -18.32 16.11 2.74
N PRO A 258 -19.05 16.90 3.54
CA PRO A 258 -20.17 17.69 3.07
C PRO A 258 -19.67 18.95 2.37
N MET A 259 -18.97 18.79 1.25
CA MET A 259 -18.40 19.87 0.43
C MET A 259 -18.91 19.74 -1.01
N SER A 260 -19.01 20.88 -1.71
CA SER A 260 -19.21 20.85 -3.17
C SER A 260 -17.86 20.71 -3.87
N ILE A 261 -17.87 20.25 -5.11
CA ILE A 261 -16.65 20.16 -5.93
C ILE A 261 -16.00 21.54 -6.11
N GLN A 262 -16.80 22.61 -6.22
CA GLN A 262 -16.32 23.99 -6.32
C GLN A 262 -15.60 24.42 -5.04
N ASN A 263 -16.15 24.09 -3.87
CA ASN A 263 -15.53 24.41 -2.60
C ASN A 263 -14.18 23.68 -2.44
N ALA A 264 -14.14 22.38 -2.75
CA ALA A 264 -12.89 21.62 -2.74
C ALA A 264 -11.85 22.20 -3.72
N ASN A 265 -12.26 22.56 -4.94
CA ASN A 265 -11.39 23.22 -5.91
C ASN A 265 -10.81 24.54 -5.38
N GLN A 266 -11.64 25.34 -4.69
CA GLN A 266 -11.21 26.59 -4.08
C GLN A 266 -10.23 26.34 -2.93
N ILE A 267 -10.46 25.34 -2.07
CA ILE A 267 -9.52 24.95 -1.02
C ILE A 267 -8.17 24.58 -1.62
N TRP A 268 -8.16 23.70 -2.62
CA TRP A 268 -6.93 23.27 -3.31
C TRP A 268 -6.20 24.46 -3.96
N THR A 269 -6.92 25.27 -4.72
CA THR A 269 -6.38 26.44 -5.42
C THR A 269 -5.82 27.48 -4.45
N THR A 270 -6.48 27.70 -3.32
CA THR A 270 -6.00 28.64 -2.30
C THR A 270 -4.71 28.12 -1.66
N ALA A 271 -4.65 26.82 -1.36
CA ALA A 271 -3.46 26.21 -0.80
C ALA A 271 -2.26 26.28 -1.76
N THR A 272 -2.44 25.95 -3.05
CA THR A 272 -1.36 26.04 -4.04
C THR A 272 -0.91 27.48 -4.31
N LYS A 273 -1.82 28.45 -4.24
CA LYS A 273 -1.46 29.88 -4.30
C LYS A 273 -0.59 30.29 -3.11
N LYS A 274 -0.97 29.87 -1.89
CA LYS A 274 -0.20 30.18 -0.67
C LYS A 274 1.20 29.59 -0.67
N THR A 275 1.42 28.47 -1.36
CA THR A 275 2.76 27.87 -1.52
C THR A 275 3.53 28.36 -2.73
N GLY A 276 2.99 29.27 -3.54
CA GLY A 276 3.62 29.71 -4.79
C GLY A 276 3.65 28.67 -5.91
N LEU A 277 2.88 27.57 -5.79
CA LEU A 277 2.86 26.46 -6.77
C LEU A 277 1.68 26.54 -7.74
N TYR A 278 0.83 27.57 -7.61
CA TYR A 278 -0.30 27.76 -8.51
C TYR A 278 0.15 28.33 -9.85
N ARG A 279 0.09 27.52 -10.89
CA ARG A 279 0.33 27.92 -12.28
C ARG A 279 -0.89 27.65 -13.15
N LYS A 280 -1.07 28.49 -14.17
CA LYS A 280 -2.07 28.31 -15.23
C LYS A 280 -1.37 28.18 -16.56
N ASP A 281 -1.85 27.25 -17.36
CA ASP A 281 -1.56 27.14 -18.78
C ASP A 281 -2.87 27.40 -19.53
N GLY A 282 -2.96 28.59 -20.12
CA GLY A 282 -4.21 29.21 -20.55
C GLY A 282 -5.23 29.30 -19.42
N ASN A 283 -6.40 28.67 -19.62
CA ASN A 283 -7.48 28.66 -18.63
C ASN A 283 -7.45 27.45 -17.67
N ARG A 284 -6.40 26.62 -17.72
CA ARG A 284 -6.31 25.38 -16.94
C ARG A 284 -5.20 25.48 -15.90
N CYS A 285 -5.49 25.00 -14.69
CA CYS A 285 -4.48 24.85 -13.66
C CYS A 285 -3.54 23.68 -14.01
N THR A 286 -2.23 23.91 -14.02
CA THR A 286 -1.23 22.85 -14.30
C THR A 286 -1.20 21.81 -13.18
N MET A 287 -1.43 22.25 -11.94
CA MET A 287 -1.47 21.44 -10.72
C MET A 287 -2.85 21.48 -10.04
N GLY A 288 -3.91 21.09 -10.75
CA GLY A 288 -5.24 20.90 -10.14
C GLY A 288 -5.32 19.65 -9.25
N PHE A 289 -6.39 19.47 -8.48
CA PHE A 289 -6.60 18.32 -7.57
C PHE A 289 -6.50 16.92 -8.23
N HIS A 290 -6.57 16.84 -9.56
CA HIS A 290 -6.33 15.59 -10.29
C HIS A 290 -4.84 15.17 -10.28
N SER A 291 -3.92 16.10 -9.99
CA SER A 291 -2.50 15.82 -9.80
C SER A 291 -2.29 14.86 -8.63
N LEU A 292 -3.11 14.88 -7.58
CA LEU A 292 -3.05 13.94 -6.45
C LEU A 292 -3.19 12.49 -6.88
N ARG A 293 -4.07 12.22 -7.84
CA ARG A 293 -4.27 10.85 -8.33
C ARG A 293 -3.12 10.39 -9.23
N ARG A 294 -2.46 11.34 -9.93
CA ARG A 294 -1.22 11.07 -10.67
C ARG A 294 -0.05 10.85 -9.73
N TYR A 295 0.07 11.68 -8.69
CA TYR A 295 1.02 11.53 -7.59
C TYR A 295 0.89 10.14 -6.95
N ALA A 296 -0.32 9.77 -6.54
CA ALA A 296 -0.59 8.48 -5.92
C ALA A 296 -0.17 7.33 -6.85
N LYS A 297 -0.60 7.33 -8.11
CA LYS A 297 -0.18 6.31 -9.10
C LYS A 297 1.34 6.23 -9.21
N MET A 298 2.01 7.36 -9.43
CA MET A 298 3.45 7.36 -9.68
C MET A 298 4.25 6.88 -8.47
N ASN A 299 3.94 7.40 -7.27
CA ASN A 299 4.71 7.05 -6.08
C ASN A 299 4.34 5.67 -5.53
N PHE A 300 3.10 5.21 -5.70
CA PHE A 300 2.74 3.84 -5.36
C PHE A 300 3.51 2.83 -6.21
N ILE A 301 3.58 3.04 -7.54
CA ILE A 301 4.36 2.17 -8.44
C ILE A 301 5.83 2.18 -8.03
N LYS A 302 6.41 3.36 -7.79
CA LYS A 302 7.82 3.48 -7.37
C LYS A 302 8.11 2.79 -6.04
N ALA A 303 7.17 2.86 -5.10
CA ALA A 303 7.33 2.28 -3.76
C ALA A 303 7.00 0.78 -3.72
N TYR A 304 6.37 0.24 -4.77
CA TYR A 304 5.88 -1.14 -4.81
C TYR A 304 7.03 -2.14 -4.69
N LYS A 305 7.29 -2.62 -3.47
CA LYS A 305 8.43 -3.50 -3.18
C LYS A 305 8.22 -4.92 -3.71
N GLY A 306 9.27 -5.50 -4.30
CA GLY A 306 9.41 -6.95 -4.45
C GLY A 306 8.65 -7.61 -5.61
N VAL A 307 8.10 -6.83 -6.54
CA VAL A 307 7.46 -7.35 -7.77
C VAL A 307 7.83 -6.47 -8.95
N ASP A 308 7.76 -7.01 -10.16
CA ASP A 308 8.09 -6.28 -11.38
C ASP A 308 7.22 -5.03 -11.58
N ASP A 309 7.77 -4.07 -12.33
CA ASP A 309 7.14 -2.78 -12.68
C ASP A 309 5.72 -2.91 -13.28
N LYS A 310 5.44 -4.01 -14.00
CA LYS A 310 4.13 -4.23 -14.62
C LYS A 310 3.10 -4.57 -13.55
N THR A 311 3.46 -5.36 -12.54
CA THR A 311 2.58 -5.67 -11.41
C THR A 311 2.21 -4.43 -10.59
N GLY A 312 3.18 -3.56 -10.28
CA GLY A 312 2.89 -2.28 -9.62
C GLY A 312 1.95 -1.39 -10.44
N LYS A 313 2.15 -1.34 -11.77
CA LYS A 313 1.28 -0.61 -12.71
C LYS A 313 -0.13 -1.21 -12.76
N TYR A 314 -0.26 -2.54 -12.72
CA TYR A 314 -1.52 -3.26 -12.69
C TYR A 314 -2.32 -2.87 -11.44
N TRP A 315 -1.75 -3.08 -10.25
CA TRP A 315 -2.44 -2.78 -8.98
C TRP A 315 -2.79 -1.30 -8.85
N ALA A 316 -1.91 -0.39 -9.28
CA ALA A 316 -2.26 1.04 -9.29
C ALA A 316 -3.47 1.33 -10.20
N ASN A 317 -3.63 0.61 -11.33
CA ASN A 317 -4.82 0.74 -12.17
C ASN A 317 -6.07 0.11 -11.53
N VAL A 318 -5.94 -1.04 -10.87
CA VAL A 318 -7.01 -1.67 -10.08
C VAL A 318 -7.50 -0.72 -8.99
N PHE A 319 -6.60 -0.15 -8.17
CA PHE A 319 -6.93 0.86 -7.17
C PHE A 319 -7.52 2.14 -7.77
N MET A 320 -7.16 2.49 -9.01
CA MET A 320 -7.80 3.57 -9.75
C MET A 320 -9.15 3.19 -10.36
N ASN A 321 -9.61 1.93 -10.30
CA ASN A 321 -10.77 1.46 -11.05
C ASN A 321 -10.64 1.81 -12.55
N LYS A 322 -9.47 1.48 -13.13
CA LYS A 322 -9.08 1.74 -14.52
C LYS A 322 -8.92 0.46 -15.36
N GLY A 323 -9.26 -0.72 -14.82
CA GLY A 323 -9.20 -1.98 -15.57
C GLY A 323 -10.12 -2.01 -16.79
N THR A 324 -9.65 -2.69 -17.83
CA THR A 324 -10.46 -3.15 -18.97
C THR A 324 -11.46 -4.21 -18.49
N GLU A 325 -12.49 -4.53 -19.29
CA GLU A 325 -13.41 -5.63 -18.93
C GLU A 325 -12.69 -6.96 -18.80
N ALA A 326 -11.61 -7.19 -19.57
CA ALA A 326 -10.75 -8.36 -19.46
C ALA A 326 -10.05 -8.45 -18.09
N ASP A 327 -9.61 -7.32 -17.52
CA ASP A 327 -8.97 -7.29 -16.19
C ASP A 327 -9.95 -7.66 -15.06
N LYS A 328 -11.28 -7.49 -15.27
CA LYS A 328 -12.29 -7.76 -14.23
C LYS A 328 -12.73 -9.21 -14.15
N VAL A 329 -12.47 -10.02 -15.19
CA VAL A 329 -12.89 -11.43 -15.27
C VAL A 329 -11.98 -12.34 -14.41
N TYR A 330 -10.78 -11.86 -14.03
CA TYR A 330 -9.78 -12.64 -13.29
C TYR A 330 -9.64 -12.24 -11.80
N ASP A 331 -10.44 -11.30 -11.32
CA ASP A 331 -10.23 -10.65 -10.02
C ASP A 331 -11.20 -11.18 -8.93
N ASP A 332 -11.14 -12.47 -8.63
CA ASP A 332 -11.70 -13.03 -7.38
C ASP A 332 -10.77 -12.73 -6.19
N TYR A 333 -10.30 -11.49 -6.10
CA TYR A 333 -9.41 -11.08 -5.02
C TYR A 333 -10.17 -10.94 -3.71
N THR A 334 -9.66 -11.62 -2.69
CA THR A 334 -10.16 -11.43 -1.33
C THR A 334 -9.78 -10.05 -0.82
N SER A 335 -10.47 -9.57 0.21
CA SER A 335 -10.06 -8.31 0.84
C SER A 335 -8.63 -8.36 1.41
N LYS A 336 -8.16 -9.55 1.82
CA LYS A 336 -6.79 -9.76 2.31
C LYS A 336 -5.77 -9.56 1.20
N ASP A 337 -6.06 -10.02 -0.02
CA ASP A 337 -5.18 -9.82 -1.17
C ASP A 337 -5.00 -8.34 -1.46
N PHE A 338 -6.10 -7.59 -1.52
CA PHE A 338 -6.01 -6.15 -1.71
C PHE A 338 -5.20 -5.44 -0.62
N ASP A 339 -5.38 -5.82 0.65
CA ASP A 339 -4.66 -5.20 1.76
C ASP A 339 -3.16 -5.52 1.68
N LYS A 340 -2.80 -6.77 1.33
CA LYS A 340 -1.43 -7.19 1.04
C LYS A 340 -0.82 -6.38 -0.10
N GLN A 341 -1.51 -6.25 -1.23
CA GLN A 341 -0.98 -5.55 -2.40
C GLN A 341 -0.90 -4.04 -2.17
N TYR A 342 -1.85 -3.47 -1.41
CA TYR A 342 -1.79 -2.06 -0.99
C TYR A 342 -0.58 -1.81 -0.09
N SER A 343 -0.26 -2.74 0.83
CA SER A 343 0.87 -2.63 1.75
C SER A 343 2.22 -2.49 1.03
N TYR A 344 2.36 -3.08 -0.17
CA TYR A 344 3.60 -3.00 -0.94
C TYR A 344 3.89 -1.60 -1.47
N GLY A 345 2.86 -0.80 -1.81
CA GLY A 345 3.05 0.55 -2.37
C GLY A 345 2.67 1.70 -1.44
N VAL A 346 2.02 1.44 -0.29
CA VAL A 346 1.48 2.48 0.61
C VAL A 346 2.55 3.44 1.13
N ASN A 347 3.80 3.00 1.27
CA ASN A 347 4.90 3.86 1.73
C ASN A 347 5.17 5.03 0.78
N GLY A 348 4.88 4.87 -0.51
CA GLY A 348 4.96 5.97 -1.49
C GLY A 348 3.83 6.99 -1.37
N LEU A 349 2.81 6.73 -0.56
CA LEU A 349 1.65 7.59 -0.36
C LEU A 349 1.69 8.39 0.94
N ILE A 350 2.71 8.18 1.76
CA ILE A 350 2.91 8.88 3.04
C ILE A 350 3.50 10.27 2.77
N VAL A 351 3.00 11.31 3.44
CA VAL A 351 3.36 12.71 3.17
C VAL A 351 3.96 13.43 4.38
N PHE A 352 3.36 13.27 5.56
CA PHE A 352 3.76 13.97 6.78
C PHE A 352 4.71 13.18 7.65
N ALA A 353 4.58 11.85 7.70
CA ALA A 353 5.49 11.02 8.44
C ALA A 353 6.89 11.25 7.86
N ASN A 354 7.67 12.05 8.58
CA ASN A 354 9.11 12.04 8.45
C ASN A 354 9.58 10.61 8.74
N THR A 355 10.79 10.32 8.29
CA THR A 355 11.60 9.16 8.64
C THR A 355 11.54 8.70 10.10
N LEU A 356 10.96 9.41 11.06
CA LEU A 356 10.77 9.01 12.47
C LEU A 356 10.19 7.60 12.71
N ASN A 357 9.21 7.14 11.91
CA ASN A 357 8.76 5.73 12.02
C ASN A 357 9.70 4.77 11.28
N PHE A 358 10.41 5.27 10.27
CA PHE A 358 11.51 4.53 9.66
C PHE A 358 12.65 4.39 10.67
N ASP A 359 12.96 5.40 11.47
CA ASP A 359 14.00 5.42 12.49
C ASP A 359 13.63 4.42 13.60
N ASN A 360 12.38 4.41 14.07
CA ASN A 360 11.95 3.39 15.05
C ASN A 360 12.02 1.96 14.50
N ARG A 361 11.56 1.73 13.26
CA ARG A 361 11.63 0.40 12.63
C ARG A 361 13.06 0.03 12.23
N PHE A 362 13.89 1.01 11.90
CA PHE A 362 15.30 0.86 11.55
C PHE A 362 16.11 0.54 12.79
N GLU A 363 15.84 1.21 13.92
CA GLU A 363 16.42 0.86 15.22
C GLU A 363 15.94 -0.52 15.67
N GLU A 364 14.66 -0.88 15.53
CA GLU A 364 14.19 -2.26 15.80
C GLU A 364 14.88 -3.29 14.90
N MET A 365 15.08 -2.97 13.63
CA MET A 365 15.75 -3.85 12.68
C MET A 365 17.25 -3.94 12.95
N LYS A 366 17.87 -2.87 13.43
CA LYS A 366 19.27 -2.79 13.85
C LYS A 366 19.48 -3.60 15.13
N ASP A 367 18.57 -3.51 16.10
CA ASP A 367 18.57 -4.34 17.31
C ASP A 367 18.42 -5.84 16.95
N LYS A 368 17.53 -6.17 16.01
CA LYS A 368 17.40 -7.55 15.50
C LYS A 368 18.67 -8.03 14.79
N LEU A 369 19.31 -7.17 14.01
CA LEU A 369 20.55 -7.48 13.30
C LEU A 369 21.72 -7.67 14.27
N GLU A 370 21.83 -6.82 15.30
CA GLU A 370 22.82 -6.93 16.36
C GLU A 370 22.62 -8.22 17.18
N THR A 371 21.37 -8.55 17.53
CA THR A 371 21.03 -9.81 18.19
C THR A 371 21.40 -11.03 17.34
N ALA A 372 21.14 -10.98 16.04
CA ALA A 372 21.52 -12.05 15.11
C ALA A 372 23.05 -12.19 15.01
N ASN A 373 23.79 -11.09 14.90
CA ASN A 373 25.25 -11.11 14.87
C ASN A 373 25.86 -11.67 16.16
N ASN A 374 25.32 -11.31 17.32
CA ASN A 374 25.75 -11.86 18.61
C ASN A 374 25.51 -13.38 18.69
N ARG A 375 24.39 -13.87 18.14
CA ARG A 375 24.13 -15.32 18.03
C ARG A 375 25.11 -16.01 17.10
N ILE A 376 25.45 -15.41 15.96
CA ILE A 376 26.44 -15.93 15.02
C ILE A 376 27.82 -16.00 15.68
N GLN A 377 28.25 -14.95 16.39
CA GLN A 377 29.53 -14.96 17.11
C GLN A 377 29.57 -16.04 18.19
N LEU A 378 28.48 -16.21 18.96
CA LEU A 378 28.39 -17.28 19.96
C LEU A 378 28.48 -18.67 19.32
N GLN A 379 27.85 -18.87 18.17
CA GLN A 379 27.95 -20.12 17.40
C GLN A 379 29.37 -20.35 16.88
N GLN A 380 30.05 -19.31 16.38
CA GLN A 380 31.45 -19.40 15.97
C GLN A 380 32.36 -19.78 17.14
N THR A 381 32.20 -19.15 18.31
CA THR A 381 32.98 -19.53 19.51
C THR A 381 32.74 -20.98 19.92
N ARG A 382 31.48 -21.46 19.83
CA ARG A 382 31.16 -22.87 20.12
C ARG A 382 31.83 -23.81 19.13
N LEU A 383 31.78 -23.50 17.83
CA LEU A 383 32.45 -24.29 16.79
C LEU A 383 33.96 -24.35 17.02
N SER A 384 34.62 -23.22 17.28
CA SER A 384 36.06 -23.20 17.58
C SER A 384 36.42 -24.01 18.83
N SER A 385 35.56 -24.01 19.86
CA SER A 385 35.77 -24.87 21.04
C SER A 385 35.60 -26.35 20.75
N GLN A 386 34.74 -26.71 19.79
CA GLN A 386 34.58 -28.10 19.34
C GLN A 386 35.75 -28.53 18.46
N GLU A 387 36.25 -27.65 17.58
CA GLU A 387 37.46 -27.89 16.79
C GLU A 387 38.67 -28.15 17.68
N LEU A 388 38.86 -27.38 18.75
CA LEU A 388 39.93 -27.62 19.74
C LEU A 388 39.79 -29.00 20.39
N LYS A 389 38.60 -29.39 20.84
CA LYS A 389 38.36 -30.72 21.41
C LYS A 389 38.59 -31.84 20.40
N ILE A 390 38.21 -31.64 19.15
CA ILE A 390 38.47 -32.60 18.07
C ILE A 390 39.97 -32.74 17.87
N ASN A 391 40.72 -31.64 17.83
CA ASN A 391 42.17 -31.67 17.69
C ASN A 391 42.84 -32.37 18.89
N GLU A 392 42.43 -32.08 20.13
CA GLU A 392 42.90 -32.77 21.33
C GLU A 392 42.65 -34.28 21.26
N LEU A 393 41.44 -34.70 20.84
CA LEU A 393 41.10 -36.11 20.65
C LEU A 393 41.90 -36.75 19.53
N THR A 394 42.11 -36.05 18.41
CA THR A 394 42.94 -36.52 17.29
C THR A 394 44.38 -36.76 17.76
N THR A 395 44.99 -35.82 18.49
CA THR A 395 46.33 -35.99 19.05
C THR A 395 46.40 -37.17 20.04
N LEU A 396 45.37 -37.36 20.86
CA LEU A 396 45.28 -38.51 21.76
C LEU A 396 45.23 -39.84 20.98
N VAL A 397 44.40 -39.91 19.94
CA VAL A 397 44.30 -41.09 19.06
C VAL A 397 45.62 -41.36 18.34
N GLU A 398 46.28 -40.33 17.80
CA GLU A 398 47.59 -40.44 17.16
C GLU A 398 48.65 -41.00 18.12
N ARG A 399 48.68 -40.54 19.38
CA ARG A 399 49.56 -41.10 20.42
C ARG A 399 49.24 -42.57 20.72
N MET A 400 47.96 -42.90 20.90
CA MET A 400 47.55 -44.29 21.15
C MET A 400 47.93 -45.23 20.00
N VAL A 401 47.77 -44.78 18.75
CA VAL A 401 48.17 -45.53 17.56
C VAL A 401 49.69 -45.68 17.49
N TYR A 402 50.44 -44.62 17.77
CA TYR A 402 51.91 -44.66 17.81
C TYR A 402 52.42 -45.66 18.86
N ASP A 403 51.86 -45.63 20.07
CA ASP A 403 52.23 -46.54 21.17
C ASP A 403 51.90 -48.01 20.83
N GLN A 404 50.82 -48.26 20.08
CA GLN A 404 50.47 -49.61 19.61
C GLN A 404 51.40 -50.13 18.51
N ILE A 405 51.83 -49.26 17.60
CA ILE A 405 52.70 -49.64 16.46
C ILE A 405 54.16 -49.79 16.91
N ASN A 406 54.63 -49.02 17.90
CA ASN A 406 56.01 -49.03 18.38
C ASN A 406 56.14 -49.35 19.90
N PRO A 407 55.77 -50.55 20.36
CA PRO A 407 55.83 -50.90 21.78
C PRO A 407 57.26 -50.99 22.38
N PHE A 408 58.32 -50.83 21.57
CA PHE A 408 59.72 -50.97 21.99
C PHE A 408 60.60 -49.73 21.77
N SER A 409 60.07 -48.60 21.30
CA SER A 409 60.82 -47.34 21.24
C SER A 409 60.80 -46.65 22.61
N GLY A 410 61.78 -46.97 23.45
CA GLY A 410 61.97 -46.31 24.76
C GLY A 410 62.15 -44.78 24.66
N PRO A 411 61.88 -44.04 25.75
CA PRO A 411 61.74 -42.60 25.74
C PRO A 411 63.12 -41.92 25.68
N GLN A 412 63.64 -41.70 24.48
CA GLN A 412 64.73 -40.77 24.25
C GLN A 412 64.49 -39.96 22.98
N LEU A 413 63.57 -39.00 23.02
CA LEU A 413 63.64 -37.80 22.18
C LEU A 413 62.62 -36.75 22.67
N ASN A 414 63.11 -35.52 22.82
CA ASN A 414 62.38 -34.25 22.90
C ASN A 414 61.76 -33.74 24.22
N HIS A 415 62.44 -33.95 25.35
CA HIS A 415 62.15 -33.18 26.59
C HIS A 415 62.36 -31.65 26.50
N LYS A 416 62.90 -31.11 25.38
CA LYS A 416 63.21 -29.69 25.23
C LYS A 416 62.19 -28.89 24.42
N GLN A 417 61.34 -29.55 23.60
CA GLN A 417 60.26 -28.88 22.85
C GLN A 417 58.94 -28.89 23.63
N GLU A 418 58.58 -30.01 24.28
CA GLU A 418 57.38 -30.07 25.13
C GLU A 418 57.40 -29.02 26.24
N LYS A 419 58.57 -28.78 26.86
CA LYS A 419 58.69 -27.81 27.96
C LYS A 419 58.48 -26.35 27.53
N ILE A 420 58.66 -26.01 26.25
CA ILE A 420 58.50 -24.65 25.73
C ILE A 420 57.05 -24.43 25.26
N GLU A 421 56.41 -25.42 24.64
CA GLU A 421 55.00 -25.34 24.23
C GLU A 421 54.05 -25.39 25.43
N GLU A 422 54.34 -26.24 26.43
CA GLU A 422 53.58 -26.30 27.68
C GLU A 422 53.68 -24.96 28.44
N GLU A 423 54.82 -24.28 28.42
CA GLU A 423 54.99 -22.99 29.11
C GLU A 423 54.27 -21.81 28.42
N TYR A 424 54.12 -21.85 27.08
CA TYR A 424 53.40 -20.82 26.32
C TYR A 424 51.87 -21.02 26.35
N GLU A 425 51.37 -22.25 26.19
CA GLU A 425 49.93 -22.54 26.30
C GLU A 425 49.42 -22.31 27.72
N THR A 426 50.21 -22.68 28.74
CA THR A 426 49.85 -22.45 30.14
C THR A 426 49.82 -20.96 30.47
N LYS A 427 50.66 -20.10 29.86
CA LYS A 427 50.60 -18.64 30.06
C LYS A 427 49.38 -17.99 29.41
N ALA A 428 49.09 -18.30 28.15
CA ALA A 428 47.96 -17.71 27.41
C ALA A 428 46.61 -18.17 27.98
N LEU A 429 46.48 -19.46 28.32
CA LEU A 429 45.29 -20.02 28.94
C LEU A 429 45.08 -19.46 30.36
N ASN A 430 46.15 -19.25 31.13
CA ASN A 430 46.05 -18.64 32.46
C ASN A 430 45.66 -17.17 32.41
N GLU A 431 46.08 -16.40 31.41
CA GLU A 431 45.71 -14.98 31.30
C GLU A 431 44.26 -14.80 30.83
N HIS A 432 43.81 -15.61 29.88
CA HIS A 432 42.41 -15.66 29.45
C HIS A 432 41.48 -16.10 30.60
N ASN A 433 41.84 -17.19 31.30
CA ASN A 433 41.10 -17.68 32.46
C ASN A 433 41.13 -16.68 33.62
N LYS A 434 42.23 -15.96 33.86
CA LYS A 434 42.28 -14.88 34.85
C LYS A 434 41.28 -13.76 34.55
N ASN A 435 41.13 -13.37 33.28
CA ASN A 435 40.18 -12.33 32.88
C ASN A 435 38.72 -12.79 33.00
N ILE A 436 38.43 -14.05 32.63
CA ILE A 436 37.12 -14.68 32.83
C ILE A 436 36.80 -14.80 34.32
N ILE A 437 37.72 -15.31 35.13
CA ILE A 437 37.54 -15.42 36.59
C ILE A 437 37.36 -14.03 37.21
N LYS A 438 38.07 -13.00 36.73
CA LYS A 438 37.91 -11.62 37.19
C LYS A 438 36.55 -11.04 36.84
N SER A 439 35.98 -11.34 35.66
CA SER A 439 34.62 -10.91 35.29
C SER A 439 33.55 -11.65 36.08
N PHE A 440 33.70 -12.98 36.27
CA PHE A 440 32.81 -13.78 37.12
C PHE A 440 32.86 -13.34 38.59
N LYS A 441 34.03 -13.05 39.15
CA LYS A 441 34.16 -12.53 40.52
C LYS A 441 33.44 -11.18 40.68
N LYS A 442 33.55 -10.28 39.69
CA LYS A 442 32.82 -9.00 39.70
C LYS A 442 31.30 -9.21 39.66
N GLU A 443 30.82 -10.15 38.85
CA GLU A 443 29.39 -10.48 38.75
C GLU A 443 28.85 -11.13 40.03
N ILE A 444 29.60 -12.04 40.64
CA ILE A 444 29.25 -12.68 41.92
C ILE A 444 29.17 -11.62 43.04
N ILE A 445 30.14 -10.71 43.11
CA ILE A 445 30.14 -9.61 44.10
C ILE A 445 28.93 -8.68 43.88
N PHE A 446 28.65 -8.34 42.62
CA PHE A 446 27.48 -7.53 42.26
C PHE A 446 26.17 -8.17 42.73
N ARG A 447 25.96 -9.46 42.42
CA ARG A 447 24.75 -10.20 42.83
C ARG A 447 24.63 -10.32 44.35
N LYS A 448 25.74 -10.53 45.05
CA LYS A 448 25.76 -10.57 46.52
C LYS A 448 25.32 -9.23 47.12
N ASN A 449 25.87 -8.12 46.63
CA ASN A 449 25.51 -6.78 47.10
C ASN A 449 24.04 -6.44 46.80
N LEU A 450 23.55 -6.78 45.60
CA LEU A 450 22.15 -6.58 45.23
C LEU A 450 21.20 -7.39 46.14
N ARG A 451 21.55 -8.64 46.44
CA ARG A 451 20.78 -9.51 47.35
C ARG A 451 20.73 -8.95 48.76
N THR A 452 21.85 -8.45 49.29
CA THR A 452 21.88 -7.79 50.61
C THR A 452 20.96 -6.58 50.66
N LEU A 453 21.01 -5.70 49.66
CA LEU A 453 20.16 -4.51 49.62
C LEU A 453 18.66 -4.82 49.48
N ILE A 454 18.31 -5.87 48.72
CA ILE A 454 16.93 -6.35 48.63
C ILE A 454 16.46 -6.92 49.98
N ASN A 455 17.31 -7.66 50.69
CA ASN A 455 17.00 -8.18 52.01
C ASN A 455 16.82 -7.04 53.03
N ASP A 456 17.72 -6.06 53.04
CA ASP A 456 17.62 -4.90 53.94
C ASP A 456 16.37 -4.07 53.63
N TYR A 457 15.97 -3.97 52.36
CA TYR A 457 14.69 -3.35 51.97
C TYR A 457 13.50 -4.13 52.51
N TYR A 458 13.53 -5.46 52.45
CA TYR A 458 12.45 -6.29 52.97
C TYR A 458 12.28 -6.12 54.49
N GLU A 459 13.38 -6.12 55.23
CA GLU A 459 13.36 -6.04 56.70
C GLU A 459 13.00 -4.64 57.19
N ASN A 460 13.40 -3.57 56.49
CA ASN A 460 13.27 -2.20 56.99
C ASN A 460 12.36 -1.29 56.14
N LYS A 461 11.87 -1.75 54.98
CA LYS A 461 11.08 -0.98 53.99
C LYS A 461 11.64 0.43 53.66
N SER A 462 12.96 0.58 53.71
CA SER A 462 13.61 1.88 53.57
C SER A 462 13.70 2.31 52.10
N ASN A 463 13.12 3.47 51.77
CA ASN A 463 13.26 4.09 50.44
C ASN A 463 14.72 4.37 50.05
N ASP A 464 15.63 4.51 51.03
CA ASP A 464 17.06 4.67 50.74
C ASP A 464 17.67 3.41 50.11
N ASN A 465 17.14 2.22 50.41
CA ASN A 465 17.57 0.99 49.77
C ASN A 465 17.09 0.92 48.31
N ILE A 466 15.89 1.44 47.99
CA ILE A 466 15.43 1.58 46.60
C ILE A 466 16.37 2.53 45.83
N LYS A 467 16.76 3.67 46.44
CA LYS A 467 17.72 4.60 45.82
C LYS A 467 19.07 3.92 45.56
N LYS A 468 19.61 3.18 46.54
CA LYS A 468 20.86 2.43 46.39
C LYS A 468 20.77 1.35 45.31
N ILE A 469 19.69 0.58 45.27
CA ILE A 469 19.42 -0.44 44.24
C ILE A 469 19.35 0.21 42.86
N SER A 470 18.61 1.32 42.71
CA SER A 470 18.48 2.04 41.45
C SER A 470 19.84 2.53 40.93
N LYS A 471 20.70 3.05 41.81
CA LYS A 471 22.04 3.53 41.45
C LYS A 471 22.98 2.41 41.00
N ILE A 472 22.82 1.21 41.56
CA ILE A 472 23.58 0.00 41.18
C ILE A 472 23.13 -0.54 39.83
N LEU A 473 21.83 -0.47 39.53
CA LEU A 473 21.24 -0.96 38.28
C LEU A 473 21.37 0.04 37.12
N TYR A 474 21.39 1.35 37.41
CA TYR A 474 21.40 2.41 36.40
C TYR A 474 22.51 2.27 35.33
N PRO A 475 23.78 1.94 35.67
CA PRO A 475 24.83 1.76 34.67
C PRO A 475 24.55 0.62 33.68
N LYS A 476 23.79 -0.40 34.10
CA LYS A 476 23.41 -1.57 33.29
C LYS A 476 22.19 -1.33 32.39
N LEU A 477 21.48 -0.21 32.56
CA LEU A 477 20.37 0.17 31.68
C LEU A 477 20.85 0.40 30.25
N SER A 478 20.03 0.00 29.29
CA SER A 478 20.27 0.27 27.88
C SER A 478 20.29 1.78 27.60
N PRO A 479 20.99 2.24 26.56
CA PRO A 479 21.02 3.66 26.20
C PRO A 479 19.63 4.26 25.89
N SER A 480 18.65 3.46 25.47
CA SER A 480 17.27 3.91 25.27
C SER A 480 16.53 4.14 26.60
N MET A 481 16.73 3.27 27.59
CA MET A 481 16.18 3.43 28.94
C MET A 481 16.78 4.63 29.69
N LYS A 482 18.09 4.89 29.51
CA LYS A 482 18.77 6.07 30.07
C LYS A 482 18.32 7.40 29.44
N ARG A 483 17.78 7.37 28.22
CA ARG A 483 17.35 8.56 27.47
C ARG A 483 15.90 8.96 27.72
N ASN A 484 15.05 8.02 28.13
CA ASN A 484 13.61 8.23 28.21
C ASN A 484 13.04 8.48 29.63
N ASN A 485 13.81 8.36 30.73
CA ASN A 485 13.28 8.63 32.08
C ASN A 485 14.32 9.03 33.14
N ASP A 486 13.90 9.91 34.06
CA ASP A 486 14.59 10.28 35.30
C ASP A 486 14.79 9.06 36.23
N ILE A 487 15.89 9.08 37.00
CA ILE A 487 16.20 8.10 38.05
C ILE A 487 14.99 7.85 38.99
N GLU A 488 14.13 8.86 39.17
CA GLU A 488 12.88 8.76 39.95
C GLU A 488 11.87 7.75 39.38
N LEU A 489 11.73 7.62 38.05
CA LEU A 489 10.80 6.64 37.49
C LEU A 489 11.33 5.20 37.65
N VAL A 490 12.64 5.01 37.49
CA VAL A 490 13.29 3.71 37.77
C VAL A 490 13.09 3.31 39.23
N GLN A 491 13.18 4.27 40.16
CA GLN A 491 12.88 4.05 41.57
C GLN A 491 11.42 3.67 41.81
N LYS A 492 10.48 4.31 41.11
CA LYS A 492 9.03 4.03 41.22
C LYS A 492 8.68 2.62 40.74
N GLU A 493 9.21 2.20 39.59
CA GLU A 493 8.99 0.84 39.07
C GLU A 493 9.66 -0.23 39.95
N LEU A 494 10.89 0.01 40.41
CA LEU A 494 11.56 -0.89 41.36
C LEU A 494 10.76 -1.04 42.66
N GLY A 495 10.23 0.07 43.20
CA GLY A 495 9.35 0.04 44.38
C GLY A 495 8.08 -0.78 44.14
N SER A 496 7.45 -0.62 42.98
CA SER A 496 6.25 -1.37 42.57
C SER A 496 6.54 -2.89 42.49
N ILE A 497 7.63 -3.27 41.82
CA ILE A 497 8.06 -4.67 41.68
C ILE A 497 8.34 -5.28 43.06
N LEU A 498 9.17 -4.62 43.88
CA LEU A 498 9.54 -5.13 45.20
C LEU A 498 8.31 -5.25 46.13
N THR A 499 7.36 -4.33 46.03
CA THR A 499 6.10 -4.38 46.80
C THR A 499 5.16 -5.48 46.30
N LYS A 500 5.07 -5.69 44.98
CA LYS A 500 4.26 -6.75 44.38
C LYS A 500 4.68 -8.14 44.86
N TYR A 501 5.98 -8.34 45.06
CA TYR A 501 6.51 -9.64 45.46
C TYR A 501 6.62 -9.82 46.99
N SER A 502 6.54 -8.77 47.81
CA SER A 502 6.77 -8.84 49.28
C SER A 502 5.79 -9.74 50.05
N ASN A 503 4.69 -10.16 49.41
CA ASN A 503 3.68 -11.05 50.00
C ASN A 503 4.00 -12.55 49.81
N LEU A 504 5.08 -12.90 49.12
CA LEU A 504 5.57 -14.27 48.99
C LEU A 504 6.49 -14.65 50.16
N ASN A 505 6.62 -15.94 50.46
CA ASN A 505 7.58 -16.39 51.47
C ASN A 505 9.03 -15.95 51.11
N LYS A 506 9.89 -15.79 52.13
CA LYS A 506 11.19 -15.09 52.02
C LYS A 506 12.09 -15.67 50.91
N GLU A 507 12.08 -16.98 50.72
CA GLU A 507 12.93 -17.66 49.74
C GLU A 507 12.39 -17.57 48.31
N THR A 508 11.08 -17.74 48.13
CA THR A 508 10.42 -17.59 46.82
C THR A 508 10.45 -16.14 46.34
N PHE A 509 10.32 -15.19 47.27
CA PHE A 509 10.50 -13.76 47.03
C PHE A 509 11.89 -13.45 46.48
N GLN A 510 12.96 -13.90 47.14
CA GLN A 510 14.33 -13.60 46.73
C GLN A 510 14.61 -14.08 45.30
N ASN A 511 14.25 -15.31 44.98
CA ASN A 511 14.54 -15.88 43.67
C ASN A 511 13.66 -15.28 42.56
N LYS A 512 12.36 -15.05 42.81
CA LYS A 512 11.46 -14.45 41.81
C LYS A 512 11.72 -12.95 41.61
N SER A 513 12.00 -12.19 42.67
CA SER A 513 12.30 -10.76 42.58
C SER A 513 13.64 -10.51 41.90
N ILE A 514 14.69 -11.27 42.24
CA ILE A 514 16.00 -11.12 41.58
C ILE A 514 15.90 -11.51 40.10
N LYS A 515 15.20 -12.61 39.78
CA LYS A 515 14.97 -13.02 38.40
C LYS A 515 14.16 -11.97 37.64
N HIS A 516 13.02 -11.52 38.18
CA HIS A 516 12.17 -10.54 37.51
C HIS A 516 12.84 -9.18 37.35
N ILE A 517 13.55 -8.68 38.37
CA ILE A 517 14.35 -7.45 38.28
C ILE A 517 15.44 -7.64 37.22
N SER A 518 16.18 -8.74 37.27
CA SER A 518 17.21 -9.05 36.26
C SER A 518 16.62 -9.10 34.86
N ASP A 519 15.46 -9.74 34.67
CA ASP A 519 14.78 -9.89 33.38
C ASP A 519 14.25 -8.54 32.87
N VAL A 520 13.58 -7.76 33.72
CA VAL A 520 13.11 -6.39 33.42
C VAL A 520 14.25 -5.48 32.96
N PHE A 521 15.45 -5.65 33.54
CA PHE A 521 16.62 -4.84 33.19
C PHE A 521 17.53 -5.45 32.13
N SER A 522 17.30 -6.71 31.72
CA SER A 522 18.16 -7.42 30.76
C SER A 522 17.47 -7.78 29.44
N ASN A 523 16.13 -7.85 29.34
CA ASN A 523 15.41 -8.09 28.08
C ASN A 523 13.95 -7.61 28.11
N ASN A 524 13.49 -6.99 27.02
CA ASN A 524 12.08 -6.66 26.78
C ASN A 524 11.25 -7.96 26.65
N ASN A 525 10.53 -8.38 27.70
CA ASN A 525 9.18 -8.96 27.61
C ASN A 525 8.58 -9.25 29.00
N PHE A 526 7.36 -8.76 29.20
CA PHE A 526 6.39 -9.31 30.15
C PHE A 526 5.78 -10.57 29.53
N ASP A 527 5.68 -11.66 30.28
CA ASP A 527 4.99 -12.89 29.85
C ASP A 527 3.60 -12.99 30.49
N TYR A 528 2.59 -13.23 29.66
CA TYR A 528 1.18 -13.40 30.03
C TYR A 528 0.80 -14.87 30.29
N ASN A 529 1.70 -15.84 30.05
CA ASN A 529 1.38 -17.26 30.11
C ASN A 529 2.48 -18.05 30.83
N ASN A 530 2.63 -17.84 32.14
CA ASN A 530 3.01 -18.98 32.97
C ASN A 530 1.78 -19.88 33.04
N ASP A 531 1.84 -20.98 32.30
CA ASP A 531 1.40 -22.33 32.69
C ASP A 531 1.11 -23.12 31.41
N ILE A 532 2.06 -23.99 31.03
CA ILE A 532 1.85 -25.33 30.45
C ILE A 532 3.25 -25.96 30.42
N GLU A 533 3.54 -26.76 31.45
CA GLU A 533 4.50 -27.84 31.38
C GLU A 533 3.85 -29.06 30.71
N LEU A 534 4.72 -29.94 30.17
CA LEU A 534 4.48 -31.34 29.77
C LEU A 534 3.80 -31.59 28.42
N ILE A 535 4.60 -31.89 27.40
CA ILE A 535 4.75 -33.24 26.79
C ILE A 535 5.72 -33.10 25.61
N ASP A 536 6.92 -33.66 25.80
CA ASP A 536 7.73 -34.23 24.73
C ASP A 536 7.27 -35.69 24.55
N ILE A 537 7.39 -36.22 23.32
CA ILE A 537 7.77 -37.59 22.93
C ILE A 537 7.25 -37.91 21.50
N ASP A 538 8.23 -38.21 20.65
CA ASP A 538 8.21 -39.05 19.44
C ASP A 538 7.63 -38.54 18.09
N GLY A 539 8.36 -37.59 17.50
CA GLY A 539 8.36 -37.32 16.05
C GLY A 539 9.34 -38.17 15.22
N LYS A 540 9.74 -39.36 15.69
CA LYS A 540 10.75 -40.20 15.00
C LYS A 540 10.17 -41.22 14.00
N TYR A 541 8.92 -41.65 14.16
CA TYR A 541 8.29 -42.60 13.23
C TYR A 541 7.84 -41.95 11.91
N LEU A 542 7.41 -40.68 11.97
CA LEU A 542 6.87 -39.98 10.79
C LEU A 542 7.97 -39.56 9.81
N ILE A 543 9.18 -39.28 10.30
CA ILE A 543 10.29 -38.83 9.46
C ILE A 543 10.91 -40.02 8.69
N SER A 544 10.94 -41.23 9.25
CA SER A 544 11.45 -42.41 8.53
C SER A 544 10.53 -42.84 7.39
N GLU A 545 9.22 -42.84 7.57
CA GLU A 545 8.27 -43.17 6.49
C GLU A 545 8.31 -42.15 5.35
N ILE A 546 8.38 -40.86 5.68
CA ILE A 546 8.48 -39.80 4.65
C ILE A 546 9.80 -39.92 3.89
N THR A 547 10.91 -40.22 4.57
CA THR A 547 12.22 -40.35 3.91
C THR A 547 12.28 -41.58 3.02
N GLU A 548 11.67 -42.70 3.44
CA GLU A 548 11.60 -43.93 2.65
C GLU A 548 10.74 -43.76 1.38
N GLU A 549 9.56 -43.15 1.50
CA GLU A 549 8.68 -42.89 0.35
C GLU A 549 9.25 -41.83 -0.59
N THR A 550 9.96 -40.82 -0.07
CA THR A 550 10.67 -39.83 -0.91
C THR A 550 11.81 -40.48 -1.69
N THR A 551 12.54 -41.42 -1.07
CA THR A 551 13.64 -42.16 -1.72
C THR A 551 13.12 -43.10 -2.81
N LYS A 552 12.04 -43.85 -2.53
CA LYS A 552 11.35 -44.69 -3.54
C LYS A 552 10.86 -43.86 -4.73
N PHE A 553 10.36 -42.65 -4.48
CA PHE A 553 9.90 -41.74 -5.53
C PHE A 553 11.06 -41.19 -6.38
N GLU A 554 12.20 -40.86 -5.78
CA GLU A 554 13.40 -40.41 -6.52
C GLU A 554 14.05 -41.52 -7.36
N GLU A 555 14.12 -42.75 -6.86
CA GLU A 555 14.56 -43.91 -7.64
C GLU A 555 13.60 -44.23 -8.79
N PHE A 556 12.30 -44.07 -8.55
CA PHE A 556 11.26 -44.24 -9.57
C PHE A 556 11.32 -43.16 -10.66
N LEU A 557 11.55 -41.88 -10.32
CA LEU A 557 11.76 -40.81 -11.30
C LEU A 557 12.99 -41.03 -12.17
N LYS A 558 14.04 -41.67 -11.64
CA LYS A 558 15.22 -42.08 -12.43
C LYS A 558 14.91 -43.21 -13.43
N SER A 559 13.83 -43.96 -13.23
CA SER A 559 13.35 -45.02 -14.14
C SER A 559 12.37 -44.52 -15.22
N TYR A 560 12.05 -43.22 -15.23
CA TYR A 560 11.15 -42.61 -16.19
C TYR A 560 11.80 -42.56 -17.59
N ASP A 561 11.25 -43.31 -18.53
CA ASP A 561 11.67 -43.39 -19.93
C ASP A 561 10.63 -42.68 -20.82
N GLU A 562 11.08 -41.80 -21.72
CA GLU A 562 10.21 -41.05 -22.64
C GLU A 562 9.34 -41.96 -23.54
N ASN A 563 9.70 -43.25 -23.66
CA ASN A 563 9.01 -44.24 -24.46
C ASN A 563 7.83 -44.98 -23.77
N TRP A 564 7.38 -44.53 -22.60
CA TRP A 564 6.20 -45.15 -21.97
C TRP A 564 4.94 -44.99 -22.83
N ASP A 565 4.20 -46.09 -23.02
CA ASP A 565 2.91 -46.08 -23.70
C ASP A 565 1.85 -45.31 -22.89
N GLU A 566 0.80 -44.84 -23.58
CA GLU A 566 -0.25 -44.02 -22.96
C GLU A 566 -1.02 -44.76 -21.86
N LYS A 567 -1.06 -46.09 -21.88
CA LYS A 567 -1.75 -46.87 -20.85
C LYS A 567 -0.97 -46.85 -19.53
N LYS A 568 0.37 -46.94 -19.59
CA LYS A 568 1.25 -46.78 -18.41
C LYS A 568 1.25 -45.35 -17.90
N LYS A 569 1.17 -44.35 -18.78
CA LYS A 569 1.03 -42.93 -18.41
C LYS A 569 -0.31 -42.65 -17.71
N GLU A 570 -1.40 -43.27 -18.17
CA GLU A 570 -2.73 -43.13 -17.56
C GLU A 570 -2.82 -43.85 -16.20
N GLU A 571 -2.22 -45.04 -16.08
CA GLU A 571 -2.08 -45.74 -14.79
C GLU A 571 -1.27 -44.90 -13.78
N TYR A 572 -0.22 -44.22 -14.26
CA TYR A 572 0.59 -43.29 -13.48
C TYR A 572 -0.22 -42.07 -13.00
N ARG A 573 -0.98 -41.40 -13.88
CA ARG A 573 -1.84 -40.26 -13.51
C ARG A 573 -2.82 -40.65 -12.40
N ASN A 574 -3.39 -41.86 -12.47
CA ASN A 574 -4.34 -42.35 -11.48
C ASN A 574 -3.70 -42.70 -10.13
N LYS A 575 -2.49 -43.29 -10.11
CA LYS A 575 -1.75 -43.53 -8.85
C LYS A 575 -1.30 -42.21 -8.20
N MET A 576 -0.87 -41.24 -9.00
CA MET A 576 -0.45 -39.92 -8.52
C MET A 576 -1.63 -39.10 -7.98
N GLY A 577 -2.79 -39.18 -8.62
CA GLY A 577 -4.04 -38.56 -8.14
C GLY A 577 -4.43 -39.08 -6.75
N LYS A 578 -4.35 -40.39 -6.54
CA LYS A 578 -4.65 -41.01 -5.24
C LYS A 578 -3.63 -40.66 -4.15
N PHE A 579 -2.34 -40.54 -4.50
CA PHE A 579 -1.30 -40.09 -3.55
C PHE A 579 -1.55 -38.64 -3.11
N ILE A 580 -1.85 -37.75 -4.06
CA ILE A 580 -2.14 -36.34 -3.78
C ILE A 580 -3.42 -36.17 -2.94
N GLU A 581 -4.48 -36.93 -3.23
CA GLU A 581 -5.71 -36.93 -2.43
C GLU A 581 -5.48 -37.44 -0.99
N GLY A 582 -4.61 -38.44 -0.81
CA GLY A 582 -4.24 -38.94 0.51
C GLY A 582 -3.39 -37.95 1.34
N SER A 583 -2.49 -37.21 0.69
CA SER A 583 -1.57 -36.29 1.36
C SER A 583 -2.14 -34.89 1.64
N MET A 584 -3.25 -34.48 1.00
CA MET A 584 -3.84 -33.15 1.18
C MET A 584 -4.58 -32.96 2.52
N VAL A 585 -4.80 -34.01 3.30
CA VAL A 585 -5.59 -33.93 4.55
C VAL A 585 -4.81 -33.27 5.72
N SER A 586 -3.50 -33.09 5.62
CA SER A 586 -2.75 -32.35 6.64
C SER A 586 -1.49 -31.70 6.06
N LEU A 587 -1.54 -30.43 5.65
CA LEU A 587 -0.32 -29.70 5.31
C LEU A 587 -0.31 -28.27 5.87
N THR A 588 0.85 -27.87 6.37
CA THR A 588 1.17 -26.51 6.84
C THR A 588 2.01 -25.74 5.81
N LEU A 589 2.13 -24.42 6.00
CA LEU A 589 2.69 -23.41 5.07
C LEU A 589 4.03 -23.72 4.36
N LYS A 590 4.85 -24.66 4.84
CA LYS A 590 6.11 -25.06 4.17
C LYS A 590 5.88 -26.03 3.01
N GLU A 591 4.85 -26.85 3.07
CA GLU A 591 4.54 -27.89 2.07
C GLU A 591 3.81 -27.29 0.85
N GLU A 592 3.06 -26.20 1.06
CA GLU A 592 2.42 -25.42 -0.01
C GLU A 592 3.45 -24.72 -0.93
N MET A 593 4.61 -24.34 -0.38
CA MET A 593 5.73 -23.79 -1.17
C MET A 593 6.40 -24.86 -2.04
N ILE A 594 6.49 -26.10 -1.56
CA ILE A 594 7.06 -27.22 -2.31
C ILE A 594 6.08 -27.64 -3.43
N ALA A 595 4.77 -27.73 -3.12
CA ALA A 595 3.73 -28.00 -4.11
C ALA A 595 3.69 -26.96 -5.25
N ASN A 596 3.89 -25.68 -4.92
CA ASN A 596 3.95 -24.61 -5.93
C ASN A 596 5.25 -24.65 -6.77
N LYS A 597 6.35 -25.18 -6.21
CA LYS A 597 7.59 -25.41 -6.96
C LYS A 597 7.44 -26.59 -7.92
N PHE A 598 6.76 -27.67 -7.50
CA PHE A 598 6.42 -28.82 -8.34
C PHE A 598 5.48 -28.46 -9.50
N LYS A 599 4.45 -27.63 -9.27
CA LYS A 599 3.57 -27.13 -10.34
C LYS A 599 4.32 -26.37 -11.43
N LYS A 600 5.36 -25.61 -11.08
CA LYS A 600 6.17 -24.86 -12.05
C LYS A 600 7.05 -25.74 -12.94
N ILE A 601 7.44 -26.92 -12.45
CA ILE A 601 8.30 -27.86 -13.19
C ILE A 601 7.46 -28.71 -14.16
N LEU A 602 6.22 -29.05 -13.80
CA LEU A 602 5.36 -29.94 -14.59
C LEU A 602 4.54 -29.24 -15.70
N TYR A 603 4.27 -27.94 -15.59
CA TYR A 603 3.42 -27.21 -16.55
C TYR A 603 4.03 -26.73 -17.89
N PRO A 604 5.34 -26.82 -18.20
CA PRO A 604 5.82 -26.40 -19.52
C PRO A 604 5.44 -27.35 -20.68
N HIS A 605 4.93 -28.55 -20.40
CA HIS A 605 4.72 -29.61 -21.41
C HIS A 605 3.34 -30.30 -21.37
N MET A 606 2.34 -29.65 -20.78
CA MET A 606 0.91 -29.88 -21.07
C MET A 606 0.38 -28.70 -21.87
#